data_AF-A0A3P7F2X9-F1
#
_entry.id   AF-A0A3P7F2X9-F1
#
_cell.length_a   1.000
_cell.length_b   1.000
_cell.length_c   1.000
_cell.angle_alpha   90.00
_cell.angle_beta   90.00
_cell.angle_gamma   90.00
#
_symmetry.space_group_name_H-M   'P 1'
#
loop_
_entity.id
_entity.type
_entity.pdbx_description
1 polymer ?
#
loop_
_entity_poly.entity_id
_entity_poly.type
_entity_poly.pdbx_seq_one_letter_code
_entity_poly.pdbx_strand_id
1 'polypeptide(L)' 'MPDIPSMPIPGGESDHVAFLNYLGIPVADISYKNKTSYSNYPLYHSLYETAFANEHIIDTNNLALK' A
#
# COMPACT_ATOMS: atom_id res chain seq x y z
N MET A 1 19.40 12.02 8.85
CA MET A 1 19.72 10.66 9.37
C MET A 1 19.37 9.69 8.26
N PRO A 2 20.35 9.05 7.60
CA PRO A 2 20.12 8.21 6.43
C PRO A 2 19.30 6.93 6.72
N ASP A 3 19.19 6.54 8.00
CA ASP A 3 18.56 5.28 8.41
C ASP A 3 17.07 5.44 8.81
N ILE A 4 16.50 6.65 8.71
CA ILE A 4 15.09 6.87 9.03
C ILE A 4 14.27 6.64 7.76
N PRO A 5 13.33 5.67 7.74
CA PRO A 5 12.43 5.49 6.62
C PRO A 5 11.61 6.76 6.38
N SER A 6 11.51 7.17 5.11
CA SER A 6 10.63 8.28 4.73
C SER A 6 9.17 7.87 4.94
N MET A 7 8.45 8.65 5.75
CA MET A 7 7.02 8.48 6.04
C MET A 7 6.27 9.72 5.55
N PRO A 8 5.81 9.73 4.28
CA PRO A 8 5.04 10.85 3.76
C PRO A 8 3.67 10.95 4.47
N ILE A 9 3.06 12.13 4.42
CA ILE A 9 1.68 12.32 4.89
C ILE A 9 0.76 11.41 4.05
N PRO A 10 -0.12 10.60 4.68
CA PRO A 10 -1.06 9.75 3.97
C PRO A 10 -1.91 10.55 2.95
N GLY A 11 -2.12 9.96 1.79
CA GLY A 11 -2.73 10.60 0.62
C GLY A 11 -4.25 10.76 0.72
N GLY A 12 -4.88 11.02 -0.43
CA GLY A 12 -6.32 11.30 -0.55
C GLY A 12 -7.19 10.14 -1.02
N GLU A 13 -6.62 8.97 -1.28
CA GLU A 13 -7.24 7.94 -2.14
C GLU A 13 -7.81 6.73 -1.39
N SER A 14 -7.84 6.79 -0.05
CA SER A 14 -8.34 5.71 0.81
C SER A 14 -9.21 6.28 1.94
N ASP A 15 -9.91 5.41 2.66
CA ASP A 15 -10.91 5.78 3.66
C ASP A 15 -10.33 6.56 4.84
N HIS A 16 -9.02 6.49 5.07
CA HIS A 16 -8.33 7.19 6.15
C HIS A 16 -8.43 8.73 6.06
N VAL A 17 -8.76 9.28 4.89
CA VAL A 17 -8.80 10.72 4.62
C VAL A 17 -9.74 11.48 5.55
N ALA A 18 -10.93 10.94 5.80
CA ALA A 18 -11.90 11.59 6.68
C ALA A 18 -11.41 11.63 8.14
N PHE A 19 -10.74 10.57 8.60
CA PHE A 19 -10.16 10.53 9.94
C PHE A 19 -9.08 11.60 10.11
N LEU A 20 -8.18 11.74 9.14
CA LEU A 20 -7.11 12.73 9.19
C LEU A 20 -7.64 14.17 9.04
N ASN A 21 -8.38 14.44 7.96
CA ASN A 21 -8.69 15.82 7.55
C ASN A 21 -9.95 16.38 8.22
N TYR A 22 -10.93 15.54 8.55
CA TYR A 22 -12.18 16.00 9.17
C TYR A 22 -12.16 15.86 10.69
N LEU A 23 -11.70 14.71 11.21
CA LEU A 23 -11.72 14.44 12.66
C LEU A 23 -10.41 14.79 13.38
N GLY A 24 -9.31 15.02 12.65
CA GLY A 24 -8.00 15.27 13.27
C GLY A 24 -7.43 14.05 14.00
N ILE A 25 -7.87 12.84 13.63
CA ILE A 25 -7.44 11.59 14.23
C ILE A 25 -6.13 11.15 13.56
N PRO A 26 -5.09 10.79 14.34
CA PRO A 26 -3.86 10.21 13.78
C PRO A 26 -4.15 8.93 12.98
N VAL A 27 -3.59 8.84 11.78
CA VAL A 27 -3.76 7.69 10.88
C VAL A 27 -2.41 7.15 10.42
N ALA A 28 -2.37 5.86 10.12
CA ALA A 28 -1.26 5.21 9.44
C ALA A 28 -1.82 4.40 8.28
N ASP A 29 -1.24 4.60 7.09
CA ASP A 29 -1.49 3.78 5.90
C ASP A 29 -0.20 3.02 5.59
N ILE A 30 -0.27 1.69 5.61
CA ILE A 30 0.88 0.79 5.55
C ILE A 30 0.67 -0.19 4.40
N SER A 31 1.57 -0.17 3.42
CA SER A 31 1.53 -1.06 2.27
C SER A 31 2.93 -1.55 1.89
N TYR A 32 3.02 -2.80 1.44
CA TYR A 32 4.19 -3.30 0.72
C TYR A 32 4.06 -2.89 -0.74
N LYS A 33 4.98 -2.04 -1.20
CA LYS A 33 4.98 -1.52 -2.57
C LYS A 33 6.33 -1.71 -3.24
N ASN A 34 6.28 -1.88 -4.55
CA ASN A 34 7.49 -1.85 -5.36
C ASN A 34 8.09 -0.42 -5.28
N LYS A 35 9.41 -0.35 -5.03
CA LYS A 35 10.17 0.90 -4.91
C LYS A 35 10.07 1.80 -6.13
N THR A 36 9.85 1.24 -7.33
CA THR A 36 9.82 1.99 -8.59
C THR A 36 8.42 2.21 -9.16
N SER A 37 7.37 1.72 -8.51
CA SER A 37 5.98 1.98 -8.92
C SER A 37 5.54 3.34 -8.37
N TYR A 38 5.24 4.28 -9.27
CA TYR A 38 4.91 5.67 -8.93
C TYR A 38 3.41 5.94 -8.72
N SER A 39 2.55 5.00 -9.10
CA SER A 39 1.09 5.13 -8.96
C SER A 39 0.54 3.81 -8.43
N ASN A 40 0.07 2.92 -9.31
CA ASN A 40 -0.57 1.66 -8.93
C ASN A 40 0.17 0.45 -9.53
N TYR A 41 -0.23 -0.75 -9.11
CA TYR A 41 0.24 -1.99 -9.70
C TYR A 41 -0.49 -2.29 -11.02
N PRO A 42 0.09 -3.07 -11.95
CA PRO A 42 -0.40 -3.20 -13.32
C PRO A 42 -1.83 -3.71 -13.47
N LEU A 43 -2.33 -4.48 -12.50
CA LEU A 43 -3.63 -5.13 -12.55
C LEU A 43 -4.71 -4.38 -11.76
N TYR A 44 -4.39 -3.22 -11.18
CA TYR A 44 -5.30 -2.43 -10.37
C TYR A 44 -6.59 -2.10 -11.12
N HIS A 45 -7.74 -2.31 -10.48
CA HIS A 45 -9.07 -2.08 -11.07
C HIS A 45 -9.34 -2.87 -12.36
N SER A 46 -8.69 -4.02 -12.54
CA SER A 46 -8.93 -4.92 -13.67
C SER A 46 -9.63 -6.20 -13.21
N LEU A 47 -10.22 -6.92 -14.17
CA LEU A 47 -10.78 -8.26 -13.94
C LEU A 47 -9.70 -9.31 -13.56
N TYR A 48 -8.42 -8.97 -13.68
CA TYR A 48 -7.30 -9.86 -13.40
C TYR A 48 -6.74 -9.71 -11.98
N GLU A 49 -7.32 -8.80 -11.19
CA GLU A 49 -7.05 -8.67 -9.76
C GLU A 49 -7.68 -9.85 -9.00
N THR A 50 -6.96 -10.97 -9.02
CA THR A 50 -7.43 -12.27 -8.55
C THR A 50 -6.50 -12.83 -7.48
N ALA A 51 -7.02 -13.75 -6.66
CA ALA A 51 -6.21 -14.47 -5.67
C ALA A 51 -4.98 -15.14 -6.31
N PHE A 52 -5.16 -15.68 -7.53
CA PHE A 52 -4.06 -16.25 -8.32
C PHE A 52 -2.90 -15.26 -8.51
N ALA A 53 -3.18 -14.00 -8.87
CA ALA A 53 -2.15 -12.98 -9.05
C ALA A 53 -1.41 -12.67 -7.75
N ASN A 54 -2.11 -12.61 -6.62
CA ASN A 54 -1.47 -12.39 -5.32
C ASN A 54 -0.56 -13.56 -4.94
N GLU A 55 -1.09 -14.78 -4.97
CA GLU A 55 -0.42 -16.01 -4.53
C GLU A 55 0.75 -16.44 -5.41
N HIS A 56 0.75 -16.06 -6.69
CA HIS A 56 1.74 -16.56 -7.66
C HIS A 56 2.65 -15.47 -8.24
N ILE A 57 2.34 -14.18 -8.04
CA ILE A 57 3.09 -13.08 -8.65
C ILE A 57 3.53 -12.04 -7.61
N ILE A 58 2.62 -11.58 -6.74
CA ILE A 58 2.90 -10.46 -5.81
C ILE A 58 3.55 -10.94 -4.51
N ASP A 59 2.91 -11.90 -3.82
CA ASP A 59 3.31 -12.38 -2.50
C ASP A 59 3.28 -13.92 -2.46
N THR A 60 4.28 -14.51 -3.11
CA THR A 60 4.39 -15.97 -3.27
C THR A 60 4.65 -16.74 -1.97
N ASN A 61 4.99 -16.04 -0.88
CA ASN A 61 5.26 -16.64 0.42
C ASN A 61 4.32 -16.13 1.52
N ASN A 62 3.21 -15.47 1.18
CA ASN A 62 2.20 -14.98 2.13
C ASN A 62 2.80 -14.21 3.33
N LEU A 63 3.72 -13.29 3.04
CA LEU A 63 4.48 -12.53 4.03
C LEU A 63 5.21 -13.36 5.10
N ALA A 64 5.44 -14.66 4.85
CA ALA A 64 6.09 -15.52 5.82
C ALA A 64 7.51 -15.04 6.13
N LEU A 65 7.82 -14.96 7.43
CA LEU A 65 9.18 -14.76 7.90
C LEU A 65 9.98 -16.02 7.55
N LYS A 66 10.99 -15.83 6.70
CA LYS A 66 11.91 -16.90 6.32
C LYS A 66 12.86 -17.25 7.46
#